data_AF-A0A8C6YPP2-F1
#
_entry.id   AF-A0A8C6YPP2-F1
#
_cell.length_a   1.000
_cell.length_b   1.000
_cell.length_c   1.000
_cell.angle_alpha   90.00
_cell.angle_beta   90.00
_cell.angle_gamma   90.00
#
_symmetry.space_group_name_H-M   'P 1'
#
loop_
_entity.id
_entity.type
_entity.pdbx_description
1 polymer ?
#
loop_
_entity_poly.entity_id
_entity_poly.type
_entity_poly.pdbx_seq_one_letter_code
_entity_poly.pdbx_strand_id
1 'polypeptide(L)'
;ASAPTMKLLNAAGFLVLVPTLMPALDPLSTSLFMGGAAVAWQLFLPGSWLNCRVTECCRMRDTLNISVLKTDLKQKVFGQHLAGQIVLRALSANVYSGQPKKPLVMSFHGWTGTGKSFVSSIIAENLYRPHIARRRFVHHFSTVLHFPHASHLHLYKEQLQNWIRGNVSACPRSLFIFSEMDQMPHGLIDSIMPFLGYRKEINGVYYGKAIFLFLNNAGGDKITEFALDYWRRQKRREEIPLKELQSLMSEEIFHDKNSGFFHSQLIQKNLIDYFVPFLPLEYKHVRKCVREELRLGGHLEDEDLMTEIALAMTDYPSEERLYSSKGCKTVASRVTLSV
;
A
#
# COMPACT_ATOMS: atom_id res chain seq x y z
N ALA A 1 -63.80 -51.87 -6.49
CA ALA A 1 -63.86 -51.56 -7.92
C ALA A 1 -62.45 -51.67 -8.50
N SER A 2 -62.28 -52.63 -9.42
CA SER A 2 -61.23 -52.73 -10.46
C SER A 2 -59.80 -52.27 -10.16
N ALA A 3 -58.92 -53.26 -9.97
CA ALA A 3 -57.54 -53.26 -10.52
C ALA A 3 -57.60 -53.38 -12.08
N PRO A 4 -56.51 -53.50 -12.89
CA PRO A 4 -55.10 -53.72 -12.53
C PRO A 4 -54.01 -53.17 -13.52
N THR A 5 -52.76 -53.59 -13.28
CA THR A 5 -51.73 -54.06 -14.23
C THR A 5 -50.86 -53.11 -15.08
N MET A 6 -49.59 -52.99 -14.65
CA MET A 6 -48.38 -53.60 -15.24
C MET A 6 -48.23 -53.62 -16.78
N LYS A 7 -47.15 -53.00 -17.29
CA LYS A 7 -46.07 -53.69 -18.06
C LYS A 7 -44.96 -52.73 -18.52
N LEU A 8 -43.73 -53.14 -18.26
CA LEU A 8 -42.54 -52.76 -19.03
C LEU A 8 -42.77 -53.03 -20.52
N LEU A 9 -42.32 -52.13 -21.39
CA LEU A 9 -41.87 -52.49 -22.73
C LEU A 9 -40.70 -51.59 -23.16
N ASN A 10 -39.67 -52.24 -23.69
CA ASN A 10 -38.44 -51.69 -24.23
C ASN A 10 -38.67 -50.70 -25.39
N ALA A 11 -37.86 -49.64 -25.44
CA ALA A 11 -37.42 -48.97 -26.67
C ALA A 11 -36.06 -48.31 -26.35
N ALA A 12 -34.92 -48.99 -26.50
CA ALA A 12 -34.22 -49.22 -27.77
C ALA A 12 -34.06 -47.93 -28.59
N GLY A 13 -32.86 -47.35 -28.50
CA GLY A 13 -32.21 -46.66 -29.62
C GLY A 13 -32.71 -45.26 -30.00
N PHE A 14 -32.30 -44.24 -29.25
CA PHE A 14 -31.99 -42.94 -29.87
C PHE A 14 -30.51 -42.91 -30.22
N LEU A 15 -30.18 -43.62 -31.29
CA LEU A 15 -28.96 -43.42 -32.05
C LEU A 15 -29.13 -42.09 -32.79
N VAL A 16 -28.68 -40.99 -32.17
CA VAL A 16 -28.45 -39.76 -32.90
C VAL A 16 -27.25 -40.04 -33.81
N LEU A 17 -27.57 -40.43 -35.05
CA LEU A 17 -26.64 -40.41 -36.18
C LEU A 17 -26.11 -38.99 -36.31
N VAL A 18 -24.97 -38.73 -35.68
CA VAL A 18 -24.10 -37.63 -36.07
C VAL A 18 -23.60 -38.00 -37.46
N PRO A 19 -23.87 -37.22 -38.51
CA PRO A 19 -23.20 -37.42 -39.78
C PRO A 19 -21.72 -37.14 -39.52
N THR A 20 -20.90 -38.19 -39.50
CA THR A 20 -19.45 -38.08 -39.56
C THR A 20 -19.07 -37.53 -40.94
N LEU A 21 -19.18 -36.22 -41.10
CA LEU A 21 -18.37 -35.46 -42.03
C LEU A 21 -17.25 -34.86 -41.18
N MET A 22 -16.23 -35.68 -40.92
CA MET A 22 -14.92 -35.19 -40.57
C MET A 22 -14.29 -34.66 -41.85
N PRO A 23 -14.20 -33.33 -42.09
CA PRO A 23 -13.10 -32.86 -42.90
C PRO A 23 -11.83 -33.28 -42.16
N ALA A 24 -10.95 -34.02 -42.85
CA ALA A 24 -9.62 -34.29 -42.36
C ALA A 24 -8.93 -32.94 -42.09
N LEU A 25 -9.01 -32.48 -40.84
CA LEU A 25 -8.30 -31.30 -40.38
C LEU A 25 -6.91 -31.78 -39.97
N ASP A 26 -5.90 -31.32 -40.72
CA ASP A 26 -4.50 -31.62 -40.46
C ASP A 26 -4.15 -31.40 -38.97
N PRO A 27 -3.23 -32.19 -38.38
CA PRO A 27 -2.80 -32.04 -36.97
C PRO A 27 -2.30 -30.62 -36.63
N LEU A 28 -1.85 -29.88 -37.64
CA LEU A 28 -1.43 -28.48 -37.55
C LEU A 28 -2.61 -27.51 -37.42
N SER A 29 -3.75 -27.81 -38.04
CA SER A 29 -4.94 -26.96 -37.97
C SER A 29 -5.68 -27.11 -36.64
N THR A 30 -5.78 -28.33 -36.10
CA THR A 30 -6.41 -28.60 -34.80
C THR A 30 -5.60 -28.02 -33.63
N SER A 31 -4.27 -27.98 -33.72
CA SER A 31 -3.40 -27.30 -32.75
C SER A 31 -3.51 -25.77 -32.83
N LEU A 32 -3.72 -25.19 -34.03
CA LEU A 32 -4.02 -23.77 -34.21
C LEU A 32 -5.40 -23.38 -33.68
N PHE A 33 -6.42 -24.22 -33.83
CA PHE A 33 -7.77 -23.96 -33.33
C PHE A 33 -7.88 -24.15 -31.80
N MET A 34 -7.27 -25.19 -31.22
CA MET A 34 -7.22 -25.33 -29.75
C MET A 34 -6.29 -24.30 -29.09
N GLY A 35 -5.14 -23.99 -29.71
CA GLY A 35 -4.24 -22.92 -29.25
C GLY A 35 -4.88 -21.54 -29.35
N GLY A 36 -5.58 -21.25 -30.45
CA GLY A 36 -6.34 -20.02 -30.65
C GLY A 36 -7.52 -19.88 -29.70
N ALA A 37 -8.26 -20.96 -29.43
CA ALA A 37 -9.35 -20.95 -28.47
C ALA A 37 -8.86 -20.77 -27.02
N ALA A 38 -7.73 -21.39 -26.63
CA ALA A 38 -7.14 -21.20 -25.30
C ALA A 38 -6.60 -19.76 -25.11
N VAL A 39 -5.96 -19.19 -26.13
CA VAL A 39 -5.49 -17.79 -26.13
C VAL A 39 -6.67 -16.82 -26.13
N ALA A 40 -7.71 -17.07 -26.92
CA ALA A 40 -8.93 -16.26 -26.92
C ALA A 40 -9.64 -16.35 -25.56
N TRP A 41 -9.80 -17.55 -24.99
CA TRP A 41 -10.39 -17.75 -23.67
C TRP A 41 -9.61 -17.03 -22.57
N GLN A 42 -8.28 -17.02 -22.65
CA GLN A 42 -7.45 -16.20 -21.77
C GLN A 42 -7.65 -14.71 -22.03
N LEU A 43 -7.78 -14.23 -23.26
CA LEU A 43 -8.06 -12.81 -23.54
C LEU A 43 -9.42 -12.35 -22.99
N PHE A 44 -10.43 -13.23 -22.95
CA PHE A 44 -11.78 -12.91 -22.48
C PHE A 44 -12.04 -13.20 -20.99
N LEU A 45 -11.09 -13.82 -20.26
CA LEU A 45 -11.19 -14.01 -18.82
C LEU A 45 -10.87 -12.72 -18.05
N PRO A 46 -11.76 -12.23 -17.16
CA PRO A 46 -11.47 -11.12 -16.27
C PRO A 46 -10.27 -11.48 -15.38
N GLY A 47 -9.16 -10.74 -15.53
CA GLY A 47 -7.94 -10.96 -14.74
C GLY A 47 -6.90 -11.92 -15.34
N SER A 48 -6.99 -12.27 -16.62
CA SER A 48 -5.90 -13.03 -17.25
C SER A 48 -4.60 -12.20 -17.41
N TRP A 49 -3.47 -12.88 -17.40
CA TRP A 49 -2.14 -12.28 -17.55
C TRP A 49 -1.97 -11.53 -18.89
N LEU A 50 -2.57 -12.06 -19.97
CA LEU A 50 -2.53 -11.46 -21.31
C LEU A 50 -3.40 -10.19 -21.40
N ASN A 51 -4.59 -10.17 -20.81
CA ASN A 51 -5.46 -8.98 -20.84
C ASN A 51 -4.88 -7.81 -20.02
N CYS A 52 -4.24 -8.11 -18.88
CA CYS A 52 -3.43 -7.11 -18.14
C CYS A 52 -2.19 -6.62 -18.92
N ARG A 53 -1.67 -7.41 -19.87
CA ARG A 53 -0.48 -7.04 -20.65
C ARG A 53 -0.77 -5.97 -21.70
N VAL A 54 -2.02 -5.86 -22.17
CA VAL A 54 -2.37 -5.01 -23.31
C VAL A 54 -2.96 -3.65 -22.88
N THR A 55 -3.92 -3.56 -21.95
CA THR A 55 -4.49 -2.23 -21.61
C THR A 55 -5.27 -2.08 -20.30
N GLU A 56 -5.95 -3.10 -19.79
CA GLU A 56 -6.98 -2.88 -18.76
C GLU A 56 -6.42 -2.54 -17.37
N CYS A 57 -5.34 -3.20 -16.95
CA CYS A 57 -4.89 -3.12 -15.55
C CYS A 57 -4.21 -1.78 -15.20
N CYS A 58 -3.84 -0.96 -16.20
CA CYS A 58 -3.32 0.40 -15.96
C CYS A 58 -4.41 1.50 -16.06
N ARG A 59 -5.63 1.18 -16.52
CA ARG A 59 -6.77 2.13 -16.61
C ARG A 59 -7.44 2.30 -15.25
N MET A 60 -6.73 2.92 -14.33
CA MET A 60 -7.10 3.02 -12.91
C MET A 60 -7.93 4.27 -12.55
N ARG A 61 -8.24 5.13 -13.53
CA ARG A 61 -9.04 6.35 -13.26
C ARG A 61 -10.43 5.99 -12.72
N ASP A 62 -10.93 4.80 -13.03
CA ASP A 62 -12.29 4.37 -12.71
C ASP A 62 -12.37 3.43 -11.48
N THR A 63 -11.23 3.15 -10.81
CA THR A 63 -11.17 2.12 -9.74
C THR A 63 -11.11 2.65 -8.32
N LEU A 64 -10.60 3.88 -8.08
CA LEU A 64 -10.48 4.39 -6.72
C LEU A 64 -11.84 4.87 -6.19
N ASN A 65 -12.45 4.04 -5.34
CA ASN A 65 -13.64 4.42 -4.59
C ASN A 65 -13.25 5.14 -3.29
N ILE A 66 -13.39 6.48 -3.29
CA ILE A 66 -13.04 7.34 -2.15
C ILE A 66 -13.81 6.97 -0.88
N SER A 67 -15.07 6.53 -1.00
CA SER A 67 -15.89 6.12 0.14
C SER A 67 -15.38 4.83 0.79
N VAL A 68 -14.89 3.88 -0.02
CA VAL A 68 -14.26 2.66 0.48
C VAL A 68 -12.93 2.99 1.16
N LEU A 69 -12.08 3.80 0.51
CA LEU A 69 -10.82 4.24 1.12
C LEU A 69 -11.04 4.95 2.47
N LYS A 70 -12.02 5.85 2.55
CA LYS A 70 -12.39 6.53 3.80
C LYS A 70 -12.81 5.54 4.88
N THR A 71 -13.60 4.53 4.52
CA THR A 71 -14.05 3.48 5.44
C THR A 71 -12.89 2.63 5.92
N ASP A 72 -12.03 2.17 5.02
CA ASP A 72 -10.82 1.41 5.35
C ASP A 72 -9.91 2.18 6.30
N LEU A 73 -9.62 3.45 6.01
CA LEU A 73 -8.79 4.29 6.88
C LEU A 73 -9.43 4.46 8.26
N LYS A 74 -10.75 4.68 8.34
CA LYS A 74 -11.45 4.89 9.62
C LYS A 74 -11.55 3.63 10.46
N GLN A 75 -11.79 2.48 9.83
CA GLN A 75 -12.02 1.21 10.52
C GLN A 75 -10.73 0.48 10.87
N LYS A 76 -9.69 0.61 10.05
CA LYS A 76 -8.45 -0.18 10.20
C LYS A 76 -7.30 0.61 10.83
N VAL A 77 -7.27 1.94 10.68
CA VAL A 77 -6.13 2.76 11.14
C VAL A 77 -6.45 3.45 12.46
N PHE A 78 -5.92 2.92 13.55
CA PHE A 78 -6.22 3.40 14.90
C PHE A 78 -5.34 4.58 15.31
N GLY A 79 -5.96 5.64 15.84
CA GLY A 79 -5.25 6.78 16.42
C GLY A 79 -4.56 7.71 15.43
N GLN A 80 -4.69 7.49 14.11
CA GLN A 80 -4.02 8.31 13.08
C GLN A 80 -5.01 9.19 12.31
N HIS A 81 -5.76 10.02 13.03
CA HIS A 81 -6.77 10.90 12.42
C HIS A 81 -6.14 11.90 11.43
N LEU A 82 -4.97 12.48 11.75
CA LEU A 82 -4.24 13.38 10.85
C LEU A 82 -3.80 12.67 9.56
N ALA A 83 -3.13 11.52 9.68
CA ALA A 83 -2.65 10.75 8.53
C ALA A 83 -3.81 10.33 7.62
N GLY A 84 -4.89 9.79 8.21
CA GLY A 84 -6.07 9.37 7.46
C GLY A 84 -6.72 10.53 6.69
N GLN A 85 -6.84 11.72 7.30
CA GLN A 85 -7.39 12.90 6.63
C GLN A 85 -6.51 13.38 5.47
N ILE A 86 -5.19 13.44 5.67
CA ILE A 86 -4.25 13.88 4.64
C ILE A 86 -4.25 12.91 3.46
N VAL A 87 -4.11 11.60 3.71
CA VAL A 87 -4.08 10.57 2.67
C VAL A 87 -5.37 10.60 1.85
N LEU A 88 -6.52 10.68 2.51
CA LEU A 88 -7.81 10.76 1.82
C LEU A 88 -7.89 12.00 0.93
N ARG A 89 -7.49 13.17 1.44
CA ARG A 89 -7.49 14.43 0.68
C ARG A 89 -6.53 14.39 -0.51
N ALA A 90 -5.30 13.94 -0.28
CA ALA A 90 -4.25 13.87 -1.29
C ALA A 90 -4.61 12.94 -2.45
N LEU A 91 -5.11 11.74 -2.14
CA LEU A 91 -5.52 10.78 -3.16
C LEU A 91 -6.78 11.24 -3.91
N SER A 92 -7.75 11.83 -3.21
CA SER A 92 -8.94 12.41 -3.86
C SER A 92 -8.53 13.47 -4.88
N ALA A 93 -7.70 14.44 -4.47
CA ALA A 93 -7.23 15.50 -5.36
C ALA A 93 -6.44 14.95 -6.57
N ASN A 94 -5.59 13.95 -6.35
CA ASN A 94 -4.79 13.35 -7.41
C ASN A 94 -5.64 12.55 -8.42
N VAL A 95 -6.70 11.87 -7.98
CA VAL A 95 -7.57 11.11 -8.87
C VAL A 95 -8.48 12.03 -9.70
N TYR A 96 -9.00 13.11 -9.13
CA TYR A 96 -9.83 14.07 -9.87
C TYR A 96 -9.03 14.92 -10.88
N SER A 97 -7.72 15.08 -10.67
CA SER A 97 -6.84 15.77 -11.61
C SER A 97 -6.60 14.91 -12.87
N GLY A 98 -7.17 15.32 -14.01
CA GLY A 98 -7.03 14.58 -15.28
C GLY A 98 -5.59 14.47 -15.79
N GLN A 99 -4.79 15.51 -15.56
CA GLN A 99 -3.38 15.58 -15.95
C GLN A 99 -2.58 16.40 -14.91
N PRO A 100 -2.12 15.77 -13.80
CA PRO A 100 -1.37 16.47 -12.76
C PRO A 100 -0.06 17.10 -13.30
N LYS A 101 0.37 18.22 -12.71
CA LYS A 101 1.60 18.92 -13.17
C LYS A 101 2.90 18.23 -12.72
N LYS A 102 2.82 17.37 -11.70
CA LYS A 102 3.90 16.55 -11.15
C LYS A 102 3.29 15.31 -10.47
N PRO A 103 4.05 14.22 -10.21
CA PRO A 103 3.53 13.09 -9.44
C PRO A 103 3.12 13.49 -8.03
N LEU A 104 2.22 12.72 -7.43
CA LEU A 104 1.89 12.86 -6.02
C LEU A 104 3.02 12.29 -5.17
N VAL A 105 3.60 13.11 -4.30
CA VAL A 105 4.68 12.70 -3.39
C VAL A 105 4.27 12.91 -1.94
N MET A 106 4.13 11.83 -1.18
CA MET A 106 3.81 11.88 0.25
C MET A 106 4.95 11.31 1.09
N SER A 107 5.31 12.02 2.15
CA SER A 107 6.33 11.58 3.10
C SER A 107 5.70 11.29 4.46
N PHE A 108 5.74 10.04 4.89
CA PHE A 108 5.15 9.53 6.12
C PHE A 108 6.22 9.52 7.21
N HIS A 109 5.94 10.18 8.32
CA HIS A 109 6.89 10.32 9.44
C HIS A 109 6.22 9.94 10.74
N GLY A 110 6.98 9.34 11.64
CA GLY A 110 6.49 8.99 12.97
C GLY A 110 7.26 7.80 13.54
N TRP A 111 6.96 7.46 14.79
CA TRP A 111 7.63 6.35 15.46
C TRP A 111 7.36 4.99 14.80
N THR A 112 8.15 3.97 15.13
CA THR A 112 7.96 2.61 14.65
C THR A 112 6.61 2.02 15.13
N GLY A 113 5.98 1.17 14.32
CA GLY A 113 4.75 0.46 14.69
C GLY A 113 3.48 1.31 14.78
N THR A 114 3.52 2.58 14.34
CA THR A 114 2.37 3.50 14.35
C THR A 114 1.43 3.37 13.13
N GLY A 115 1.81 2.56 12.13
CA GLY A 115 0.95 2.23 10.98
C GLY A 115 1.40 2.75 9.61
N LYS A 116 2.60 3.32 9.46
CA LYS A 116 3.11 3.86 8.18
C LYS A 116 3.01 2.86 7.01
N SER A 117 3.62 1.69 7.16
CA SER A 117 3.58 0.63 6.14
C SER A 117 2.16 0.08 5.97
N PHE A 118 1.39 -0.03 7.05
CA PHE A 118 0.00 -0.50 7.00
C PHE A 118 -0.90 0.42 6.16
N VAL A 119 -0.79 1.74 6.35
CA VAL A 119 -1.50 2.74 5.53
C VAL A 119 -1.03 2.66 4.07
N SER A 120 0.26 2.46 3.82
CA SER A 120 0.76 2.28 2.45
C SER A 120 0.16 1.05 1.75
N SER A 121 -0.07 -0.04 2.49
CA SER A 121 -0.77 -1.24 2.00
C SER A 121 -2.24 -0.96 1.71
N ILE A 122 -2.94 -0.23 2.59
CA ILE A 122 -4.34 0.19 2.35
C ILE A 122 -4.45 1.03 1.07
N ILE A 123 -3.51 1.95 0.85
CA ILE A 123 -3.45 2.75 -0.39
C ILE A 123 -3.26 1.86 -1.61
N ALA A 124 -2.29 0.93 -1.55
CA ALA A 124 -2.03 -0.01 -2.64
C ALA A 124 -3.24 -0.90 -2.96
N GLU A 125 -3.96 -1.37 -1.93
CA GLU A 125 -5.16 -2.20 -2.07
C GLU A 125 -6.35 -1.44 -2.66
N ASN A 126 -6.53 -0.18 -2.27
CA ASN A 126 -7.62 0.66 -2.77
C ASN A 126 -7.36 1.15 -4.20
N LEU A 127 -6.09 1.39 -4.55
CA LEU A 127 -5.70 1.73 -5.92
C LEU A 127 -5.80 0.47 -6.80
N TYR A 128 -5.15 -0.62 -6.42
CA TYR A 128 -5.04 -1.84 -7.22
C TYR A 128 -5.77 -3.00 -6.51
N ARG A 129 -7.08 -3.13 -6.73
CA ARG A 129 -7.85 -4.23 -6.12
C ARG A 129 -7.38 -5.61 -6.59
N PRO A 130 -7.19 -5.88 -7.90
CA PRO A 130 -6.72 -7.18 -8.34
C PRO A 130 -5.29 -7.45 -7.87
N HIS A 131 -5.05 -8.64 -7.31
CA HIS A 131 -3.72 -9.01 -6.83
C HIS A 131 -2.65 -8.96 -7.93
N ILE A 132 -3.03 -9.29 -9.17
CA ILE A 132 -2.14 -9.23 -10.34
C ILE A 132 -1.69 -7.79 -10.64
N ALA A 133 -2.61 -6.82 -10.52
CA ALA A 133 -2.29 -5.40 -10.73
C ALA A 133 -1.35 -4.88 -9.62
N ARG A 134 -1.58 -5.28 -8.35
CA ARG A 134 -0.67 -4.93 -7.24
C ARG A 134 0.76 -5.37 -7.50
N ARG A 135 0.95 -6.64 -7.84
CA ARG A 135 2.30 -7.19 -8.09
C ARG A 135 3.06 -6.47 -9.22
N ARG A 136 2.34 -5.89 -10.18
CA ARG A 136 2.93 -5.29 -11.37
C ARG A 136 3.16 -3.78 -11.25
N PHE A 137 2.30 -3.06 -10.54
CA PHE A 137 2.30 -1.60 -10.53
C PHE A 137 2.58 -0.99 -9.15
N VAL A 138 2.70 -1.83 -8.11
CA VAL A 138 3.15 -1.41 -6.77
C VAL A 138 4.57 -1.91 -6.58
N HIS A 139 5.50 -0.98 -6.43
CA HIS A 139 6.93 -1.26 -6.30
C HIS A 139 7.38 -0.84 -4.90
N HIS A 140 7.74 -1.83 -4.08
CA HIS A 140 8.19 -1.59 -2.71
C HIS A 140 9.70 -1.76 -2.60
N PHE A 141 10.39 -0.71 -2.15
CA PHE A 141 11.82 -0.69 -1.91
C PHE A 141 12.10 -0.50 -0.43
N SER A 142 12.59 -1.53 0.24
CA SER A 142 13.27 -1.35 1.53
C SER A 142 14.71 -0.93 1.29
N THR A 143 15.10 0.22 1.85
CA THR A 143 16.45 0.77 1.69
C THR A 143 17.51 -0.16 2.29
N VAL A 144 17.22 -0.73 3.46
CA VAL A 144 18.11 -1.64 4.17
C VAL A 144 18.34 -2.93 3.39
N LEU A 145 17.32 -3.45 2.71
CA LEU A 145 17.42 -4.72 1.97
C LEU A 145 17.97 -4.54 0.55
N HIS A 146 17.51 -3.52 -0.18
CA HIS A 146 17.88 -3.34 -1.58
C HIS A 146 19.14 -2.50 -1.78
N PHE A 147 19.47 -1.62 -0.83
CA PHE A 147 20.60 -0.70 -0.91
C PHE A 147 21.54 -0.78 0.31
N PRO A 148 21.97 -1.98 0.74
CA PRO A 148 22.70 -2.17 2.00
C PRO A 148 24.12 -1.59 2.00
N HIS A 149 24.77 -1.48 0.84
CA HIS A 149 26.19 -1.18 0.74
C HIS A 149 26.46 0.13 -0.01
N ALA A 150 26.98 1.12 0.69
CA ALA A 150 27.32 2.42 0.11
C ALA A 150 28.34 2.34 -1.05
N SER A 151 29.19 1.31 -1.09
CA SER A 151 30.14 1.08 -2.19
C SER A 151 29.48 0.84 -3.56
N HIS A 152 28.25 0.32 -3.57
CA HIS A 152 27.50 0.03 -4.80
C HIS A 152 26.58 1.19 -5.22
N LEU A 153 26.74 2.38 -4.63
CA LEU A 153 25.85 3.52 -4.85
C LEU A 153 25.63 3.83 -6.34
N HIS A 154 26.67 3.81 -7.16
CA HIS A 154 26.55 4.08 -8.60
C HIS A 154 25.60 3.08 -9.30
N LEU A 155 25.77 1.79 -9.02
CA LEU A 155 24.92 0.73 -9.56
C LEU A 155 23.47 0.89 -9.10
N TYR A 156 23.25 1.19 -7.82
CA TYR A 156 21.91 1.40 -7.28
C TYR A 156 21.20 2.59 -7.92
N LYS A 157 21.92 3.70 -8.18
CA LYS A 157 21.36 4.86 -8.90
C LYS A 157 20.87 4.46 -10.29
N GLU A 158 21.70 3.75 -11.05
CA GLU A 158 21.35 3.32 -12.40
C GLU A 158 20.16 2.36 -12.42
N GLN A 159 20.19 1.32 -11.58
CA GLN A 159 19.11 0.35 -11.46
C GLN A 159 17.79 1.01 -11.09
N LEU A 160 17.81 1.91 -10.11
CA LEU A 160 16.61 2.60 -9.64
C LEU A 160 16.02 3.54 -10.71
N GLN A 161 16.87 4.29 -11.41
CA GLN A 161 16.42 5.16 -12.50
C GLN A 161 15.81 4.36 -13.66
N ASN A 162 16.45 3.26 -14.06
CA ASN A 162 15.96 2.40 -15.12
C ASN A 162 14.66 1.70 -14.71
N TRP A 163 14.55 1.26 -13.45
CA TRP A 163 13.34 0.64 -12.92
C TRP A 163 12.15 1.61 -12.93
N ILE A 164 12.33 2.83 -12.42
CA ILE A 164 11.27 3.85 -12.38
C ILE A 164 10.85 4.20 -13.81
N ARG A 165 11.81 4.50 -14.69
CA ARG A 165 11.53 4.83 -16.10
C ARG A 165 10.76 3.71 -16.80
N GLY A 166 11.22 2.47 -16.70
CA GLY A 166 10.60 1.32 -17.36
C GLY A 166 9.17 1.07 -16.87
N ASN A 167 8.95 1.10 -15.55
CA ASN A 167 7.63 0.84 -14.99
C ASN A 167 6.64 1.99 -15.23
N VAL A 168 7.07 3.25 -15.20
CA VAL A 168 6.19 4.38 -15.54
C VAL A 168 5.87 4.40 -17.04
N SER A 169 6.82 4.00 -17.89
CA SER A 169 6.56 3.83 -19.33
C SER A 169 5.51 2.75 -19.58
N ALA A 170 5.54 1.66 -18.82
CA ALA A 170 4.55 0.58 -18.90
C ALA A 170 3.20 0.97 -18.27
N CYS A 171 3.22 1.73 -17.17
CA CYS A 171 2.01 2.26 -16.55
C CYS A 171 2.26 3.63 -15.89
N PRO A 172 1.70 4.73 -16.43
CA PRO A 172 1.92 6.07 -15.88
C PRO A 172 1.43 6.25 -14.44
N ARG A 173 0.55 5.37 -13.96
CA ARG A 173 -0.04 5.42 -12.61
C ARG A 173 0.69 4.54 -11.59
N SER A 174 1.90 4.04 -11.86
CA SER A 174 2.64 3.20 -10.91
C SER A 174 2.81 3.86 -9.52
N LEU A 175 2.76 3.02 -8.49
CA LEU A 175 2.96 3.38 -7.09
C LEU A 175 4.34 2.89 -6.64
N PHE A 176 5.17 3.82 -6.17
CA PHE A 176 6.49 3.53 -5.62
C PHE A 176 6.48 3.80 -4.11
N ILE A 177 6.81 2.80 -3.32
CA ILE A 177 6.89 2.87 -1.86
C ILE A 177 8.34 2.65 -1.48
N PHE A 178 8.94 3.61 -0.80
CA PHE A 178 10.28 3.47 -0.25
C PHE A 178 10.19 3.46 1.27
N SER A 179 10.58 2.35 1.88
CA SER A 179 10.58 2.18 3.33
C SER A 179 11.97 2.42 3.92
N GLU A 180 12.01 2.83 5.19
CA GLU A 180 13.24 3.14 5.92
C GLU A 180 14.09 4.21 5.22
N MET A 181 13.46 5.29 4.73
CA MET A 181 14.15 6.35 3.99
C MET A 181 15.24 7.04 4.79
N ASP A 182 15.13 7.10 6.12
CA ASP A 182 16.19 7.55 7.03
C ASP A 182 17.49 6.75 6.87
N GLN A 183 17.41 5.50 6.44
CA GLN A 183 18.56 4.61 6.21
C GLN A 183 19.01 4.58 4.74
N MET A 184 18.43 5.41 3.88
CA MET A 184 18.84 5.47 2.46
C MET A 184 20.28 6.00 2.34
N PRO A 185 21.17 5.34 1.58
CA PRO A 185 22.52 5.84 1.34
C PRO A 185 22.51 7.26 0.75
N HIS A 186 23.37 8.13 1.28
CA HIS A 186 23.49 9.52 0.82
C HIS A 186 23.70 9.59 -0.70
N GLY A 187 22.97 10.50 -1.34
CA GLY A 187 23.03 10.73 -2.78
C GLY A 187 22.23 9.73 -3.62
N LEU A 188 21.73 8.61 -3.08
CA LEU A 188 20.86 7.70 -3.85
C LEU A 188 19.54 8.38 -4.22
N ILE A 189 19.00 9.15 -3.29
CA ILE A 189 17.79 9.96 -3.44
C ILE A 189 17.89 10.98 -4.59
N ASP A 190 19.09 11.51 -4.87
CA ASP A 190 19.32 12.44 -5.98
C ASP A 190 19.00 11.78 -7.34
N SER A 191 19.11 10.46 -7.42
CA SER A 191 18.81 9.72 -8.65
C SER A 191 17.31 9.69 -8.98
N ILE A 192 16.44 9.80 -7.97
CA ILE A 192 14.98 9.80 -8.16
C ILE A 192 14.38 11.21 -8.26
N MET A 193 15.08 12.22 -7.74
CA MET A 193 14.64 13.62 -7.77
C MET A 193 14.09 14.11 -9.12
N PRO A 194 14.73 13.81 -10.28
CA PRO A 194 14.23 14.28 -11.57
C PRO A 194 12.78 13.87 -11.82
N PHE A 195 12.36 12.68 -11.36
CA PHE A 195 11.03 12.13 -11.59
C PHE A 195 9.94 12.75 -10.72
N LEU A 196 10.30 13.46 -9.65
CA LEU A 196 9.37 14.02 -8.66
C LEU A 196 8.95 15.47 -8.97
N GLY A 197 9.60 16.12 -9.94
CA GLY A 197 9.41 17.54 -10.24
C GLY A 197 8.27 17.86 -11.21
N TYR A 198 8.10 19.17 -11.48
CA TYR A 198 7.09 19.73 -12.40
C TYR A 198 7.43 19.57 -13.89
N ARG A 199 8.29 18.60 -14.24
CA ARG A 199 8.67 18.37 -15.63
C ARG A 199 7.51 17.69 -16.35
N LYS A 200 7.15 18.20 -17.53
CA LYS A 200 6.13 17.56 -18.38
C LYS A 200 6.57 16.13 -18.72
N GLU A 201 7.76 15.97 -19.28
CA GLU A 201 8.29 14.66 -19.65
C GLU A 201 9.79 14.59 -19.40
N ILE A 202 10.28 13.37 -19.18
CA ILE A 202 11.71 13.06 -19.10
C ILE A 202 11.94 11.88 -20.04
N ASN A 203 12.74 12.09 -21.09
CA ASN A 203 12.98 11.12 -22.15
C ASN A 203 11.67 10.58 -22.78
N GLY A 204 10.69 11.47 -23.01
CA GLY A 204 9.38 11.12 -23.59
C GLY A 204 8.41 10.42 -22.63
N VAL A 205 8.75 10.29 -21.35
CA VAL A 205 7.89 9.63 -20.35
C VAL A 205 7.27 10.68 -19.42
N TYR A 206 5.95 10.63 -19.27
CA TYR A 206 5.18 11.51 -18.38
C TYR A 206 4.97 10.87 -17.00
N TYR A 207 5.53 11.49 -15.96
CA TYR A 207 5.52 10.97 -14.58
C TYR A 207 4.38 11.53 -13.72
N GLY A 208 3.63 12.52 -14.21
CA GLY A 208 2.66 13.26 -13.39
C GLY A 208 1.54 12.42 -12.77
N LYS A 209 1.29 11.21 -13.27
CA LYS A 209 0.28 10.28 -12.74
C LYS A 209 0.82 9.29 -11.70
N ALA A 210 2.13 9.20 -11.52
CA ALA A 210 2.75 8.29 -10.57
C ALA A 210 2.56 8.78 -9.13
N ILE A 211 2.66 7.85 -8.18
CA ILE A 211 2.56 8.15 -6.74
C ILE A 211 3.83 7.65 -6.07
N PHE A 212 4.45 8.49 -5.26
CA PHE A 212 5.63 8.17 -4.47
C PHE A 212 5.29 8.30 -2.98
N LEU A 213 5.51 7.22 -2.23
CA LEU A 213 5.37 7.18 -0.78
C LEU A 213 6.75 6.98 -0.16
N PHE A 214 7.17 7.90 0.69
CA PHE A 214 8.39 7.80 1.48
C PHE A 214 8.03 7.49 2.93
N LEU A 215 8.44 6.35 3.45
CA LEU A 215 8.17 5.95 4.84
C LEU A 215 9.45 6.15 5.66
N ASN A 216 9.35 6.97 6.70
CA ASN A 216 10.50 7.43 7.47
C ASN A 216 10.22 7.37 8.98
N ASN A 217 11.23 7.00 9.77
CA ASN A 217 11.16 7.04 11.23
C ASN A 217 11.72 8.34 11.83
N ALA A 218 12.55 9.09 11.09
CA ALA A 218 13.13 10.32 11.58
C ALA A 218 12.08 11.42 11.78
N GLY A 219 12.30 12.21 12.84
CA GLY A 219 11.32 13.13 13.43
C GLY A 219 10.23 12.45 14.27
N GLY A 220 10.25 11.12 14.42
CA GLY A 220 9.24 10.39 15.18
C GLY A 220 9.26 10.69 16.69
N ASP A 221 10.44 10.92 17.25
CA ASP A 221 10.67 11.38 18.63
C ASP A 221 10.02 12.75 18.86
N LYS A 222 10.24 13.71 17.95
CA LYS A 222 9.64 15.05 18.03
C LYS A 222 8.13 15.05 17.88
N ILE A 223 7.59 14.24 16.98
CA ILE A 223 6.13 14.04 16.87
C ILE A 223 5.57 13.47 18.19
N THR A 224 6.33 12.59 18.85
CA THR A 224 5.93 11.98 20.12
C THR A 224 5.99 12.98 21.27
N GLU A 225 7.05 13.79 21.33
CA GLU A 225 7.21 14.89 22.30
C GLU A 225 6.08 15.91 22.17
N PHE A 226 5.75 16.32 20.94
CA PHE A 226 4.64 17.24 20.67
C PHE A 226 3.29 16.67 21.12
N ALA A 227 3.03 15.38 20.82
CA ALA A 227 1.81 14.72 21.27
C ALA A 227 1.73 14.60 22.81
N LEU A 228 2.88 14.37 23.45
CA LEU A 228 2.98 14.27 24.91
C LEU A 228 2.72 15.62 25.59
N ASP A 229 3.25 16.74 25.06
CA ASP A 229 2.97 18.09 25.56
C ASP A 229 1.47 18.42 25.51
N TYR A 230 0.79 18.09 24.41
CA TYR A 230 -0.66 18.23 24.31
C TYR A 230 -1.41 17.43 25.37
N TRP A 231 -1.00 16.18 25.59
CA TRP A 231 -1.59 15.34 26.61
C TRP A 231 -1.34 15.88 28.03
N ARG A 232 -0.12 16.36 28.33
CA ARG A 232 0.22 16.99 29.63
C ARG A 232 -0.59 18.26 29.89
N ARG A 233 -0.96 18.99 28.84
CA ARG A 233 -1.89 20.14 28.89
C ARG A 233 -3.37 19.74 28.92
N GLN A 234 -3.66 18.45 29.13
CA GLN A 234 -5.02 17.88 29.17
C GLN A 234 -5.83 18.14 27.89
N LYS A 235 -5.15 18.30 26.75
CA LYS A 235 -5.79 18.42 25.44
C LYS A 235 -6.05 17.04 24.85
N ARG A 236 -7.14 16.91 24.11
CA ARG A 236 -7.41 15.67 23.38
C ARG A 236 -6.42 15.54 22.22
N ARG A 237 -6.07 14.30 21.90
CA ARG A 237 -5.24 13.97 20.75
C ARG A 237 -5.78 14.56 19.44
N GLU A 238 -7.10 14.57 19.26
CA GLU A 238 -7.78 15.11 18.08
C GLU A 238 -7.72 16.64 17.98
N GLU A 239 -7.26 17.33 19.03
CA GLU A 239 -7.03 18.78 19.04
C GLU A 239 -5.62 19.17 18.58
N ILE A 240 -4.74 18.19 18.31
CA ILE A 240 -3.40 18.44 17.79
C ILE A 240 -3.50 19.14 16.41
N PRO A 241 -3.05 20.40 16.28
CA PRO A 241 -3.19 21.16 15.06
C PRO A 241 -2.20 20.67 14.01
N LEU A 242 -2.73 20.23 12.87
CA LEU A 242 -1.91 19.69 11.79
C LEU A 242 -0.82 20.65 11.31
N LYS A 243 -1.16 21.94 11.19
CA LYS A 243 -0.25 22.97 10.64
C LYS A 243 0.97 23.17 11.53
N GLU A 244 0.78 23.19 12.84
CA GLU A 244 1.87 23.36 13.81
C GLU A 244 2.78 22.14 13.81
N LEU A 245 2.18 20.94 13.82
CA LEU A 245 2.93 19.69 13.76
C LEU A 245 3.73 19.58 12.46
N GLN A 246 3.17 19.98 11.32
CA GLN A 246 3.88 20.01 10.04
C GLN A 246 5.00 21.06 10.02
N SER A 247 4.81 22.22 10.66
CA SER A 247 5.85 23.25 10.78
C SER A 247 7.04 22.72 11.58
N LEU A 248 6.77 22.18 12.78
CA LEU A 248 7.77 21.58 13.65
C LEU A 248 8.49 20.43 12.96
N MET A 249 7.74 19.56 12.30
CA MET A 249 8.33 18.51 11.49
C MET A 249 9.23 19.10 10.42
N SER A 250 8.75 20.06 9.63
CA SER A 250 9.56 20.63 8.55
C SER A 250 10.88 21.18 9.09
N GLU A 251 10.87 21.99 10.15
CA GLU A 251 12.07 22.53 10.79
C GLU A 251 13.03 21.44 11.26
N GLU A 252 12.55 20.46 12.01
CA GLU A 252 13.41 19.39 12.52
C GLU A 252 13.99 18.52 11.39
N ILE A 253 13.14 18.19 10.42
CA ILE A 253 13.50 17.45 9.21
C ILE A 253 14.55 18.24 8.40
N PHE A 254 14.50 19.58 8.39
CA PHE A 254 15.53 20.41 7.75
C PHE A 254 16.84 20.46 8.55
N HIS A 255 16.78 20.29 9.88
CA HIS A 255 17.93 20.46 10.77
C HIS A 255 18.63 19.14 11.16
N ASP A 256 17.99 17.98 10.97
CA ASP A 256 18.61 16.68 11.23
C ASP A 256 19.78 16.41 10.26
N LYS A 257 21.00 16.45 10.80
CA LYS A 257 22.24 16.25 10.05
C LYS A 257 22.60 14.78 9.84
N ASN A 258 21.91 13.82 10.46
CA ASN A 258 22.36 12.43 10.50
C ASN A 258 21.66 11.51 9.50
N SER A 259 20.67 12.00 8.77
CA SER A 259 19.77 11.16 7.99
C SER A 259 19.86 11.46 6.49
N GLY A 260 20.13 10.43 5.68
CA GLY A 260 20.48 10.55 4.26
C GLY A 260 19.38 11.10 3.36
N PHE A 261 18.12 10.95 3.79
CA PHE A 261 16.95 11.54 3.15
C PHE A 261 16.88 13.08 3.29
N PHE A 262 17.45 13.62 4.37
CA PHE A 262 17.16 14.98 4.85
C PHE A 262 18.16 16.02 4.37
N HIS A 263 19.38 15.58 4.02
CA HIS A 263 20.33 16.38 3.22
C HIS A 263 19.89 16.56 1.77
N SER A 264 18.86 15.85 1.33
CA SER A 264 18.49 15.85 -0.07
C SER A 264 17.73 17.10 -0.44
N GLN A 265 18.09 17.64 -1.60
CA GLN A 265 17.45 18.79 -2.23
C GLN A 265 15.93 18.60 -2.47
N LEU A 266 15.31 17.47 -2.07
CA LEU A 266 13.87 17.21 -2.15
C LEU A 266 13.05 18.28 -1.46
N ILE A 267 13.42 18.63 -0.23
CA ILE A 267 12.66 19.61 0.55
C ILE A 267 12.99 21.03 0.08
N GLN A 268 14.27 21.30 -0.19
CA GLN A 268 14.71 22.58 -0.77
C GLN A 268 14.03 22.90 -2.12
N LYS A 269 13.72 21.88 -2.92
CA LYS A 269 13.02 22.02 -4.22
C LYS A 269 11.50 21.81 -4.11
N ASN A 270 10.94 21.73 -2.90
CA ASN A 270 9.50 21.52 -2.66
C ASN A 270 8.90 20.35 -3.46
N LEU A 271 9.63 19.23 -3.52
CA LEU A 271 9.21 18.06 -4.28
C LEU A 271 8.17 17.20 -3.53
N ILE A 272 8.15 17.27 -2.20
CA ILE A 272 7.15 16.60 -1.35
C ILE A 272 5.87 17.44 -1.33
N ASP A 273 4.72 16.83 -1.61
CA ASP A 273 3.40 17.50 -1.55
C ASP A 273 2.82 17.51 -0.14
N TYR A 274 2.94 16.40 0.58
CA TYR A 274 2.35 16.22 1.90
C TYR A 274 3.32 15.53 2.85
N PHE A 275 3.59 16.19 3.97
CA PHE A 275 4.16 15.56 5.16
C PHE A 275 3.02 14.97 5.99
N VAL A 276 3.06 13.65 6.21
CA VAL A 276 2.00 12.87 6.85
C VAL A 276 2.49 12.39 8.22
N PRO A 277 2.09 13.05 9.33
CA PRO A 277 2.49 12.65 10.67
C PRO A 277 1.74 11.41 11.15
N PHE A 278 2.48 10.50 11.76
CA PHE A 278 1.98 9.34 12.49
C PHE A 278 2.31 9.50 13.97
N LEU A 279 1.26 9.70 14.75
CA LEU A 279 1.32 9.95 16.19
C LEU A 279 1.58 8.65 16.98
N PRO A 280 2.21 8.71 18.15
CA PRO A 280 2.44 7.53 19.00
C PRO A 280 1.13 6.87 19.43
N LEU A 281 1.12 5.56 19.67
CA LEU A 281 -0.09 4.80 19.97
C LEU A 281 -0.31 4.65 21.47
N GLU A 282 -1.41 5.23 21.96
CA GLU A 282 -1.93 5.01 23.33
C GLU A 282 -2.47 3.58 23.55
N TYR A 283 -2.61 3.21 24.83
CA TYR A 283 -3.25 1.96 25.30
C TYR A 283 -4.50 1.57 24.50
N LYS A 284 -5.45 2.50 24.35
CA LYS A 284 -6.73 2.27 23.65
C LYS A 284 -6.55 1.87 22.18
N HIS A 285 -5.46 2.31 21.53
CA HIS A 285 -5.16 1.95 20.15
C HIS A 285 -4.49 0.58 20.07
N VAL A 286 -3.55 0.29 20.99
CA VAL A 286 -2.90 -1.02 21.08
C VAL A 286 -3.94 -2.10 21.36
N ARG A 287 -4.87 -1.88 22.31
CA ARG A 287 -5.97 -2.81 22.59
C ARG A 287 -6.84 -3.10 21.35
N LYS A 288 -7.04 -2.12 20.46
CA LYS A 288 -7.73 -2.36 19.17
C LYS A 288 -6.91 -3.22 18.21
N CYS A 289 -5.58 -3.05 18.17
CA CYS A 289 -4.70 -3.93 17.42
C CYS A 289 -4.76 -5.36 17.96
N VAL A 290 -4.74 -5.55 19.29
CA VAL A 290 -4.84 -6.89 19.92
C VAL A 290 -6.15 -7.56 19.54
N ARG A 291 -7.27 -6.83 19.62
CA ARG A 291 -8.58 -7.34 19.17
C ARG A 291 -8.54 -7.84 17.73
N GLU A 292 -7.97 -7.04 16.82
CA GLU A 292 -7.91 -7.41 15.40
C GLU A 292 -7.01 -8.63 15.17
N GLU A 293 -5.88 -8.75 15.87
CA GLU A 293 -5.01 -9.92 15.78
C GLU A 293 -5.68 -11.19 16.33
N LEU A 294 -6.41 -11.12 17.44
CA LEU A 294 -7.22 -12.23 17.95
C LEU A 294 -8.25 -12.69 16.92
N ARG A 295 -8.95 -11.73 16.31
CA ARG A 295 -9.94 -12.00 15.25
C ARG A 295 -9.31 -12.66 14.03
N LEU A 296 -8.14 -12.21 13.60
CA LEU A 296 -7.40 -12.79 12.48
C LEU A 296 -6.90 -14.21 12.79
N GLY A 297 -6.55 -14.48 14.05
CA GLY A 297 -6.20 -15.83 14.54
C GLY A 297 -7.38 -16.76 14.76
N GLY A 298 -8.62 -16.27 14.67
CA GLY A 298 -9.83 -17.06 14.95
C GLY A 298 -10.06 -17.32 16.44
N HIS A 299 -9.44 -16.53 17.31
CA HIS A 299 -9.60 -16.62 18.76
C HIS A 299 -10.77 -15.76 19.25
N LEU A 300 -11.31 -16.09 20.42
CA LEU A 300 -12.34 -15.29 21.08
C LEU A 300 -11.75 -13.96 21.58
N GLU A 301 -12.56 -12.90 21.55
CA GLU A 301 -12.20 -11.62 22.14
C GLU A 301 -12.26 -11.70 23.68
N ASP A 302 -11.16 -12.11 24.29
CA ASP A 302 -10.98 -12.10 25.75
C ASP A 302 -10.51 -10.71 26.21
N GLU A 303 -11.36 -9.99 26.93
CA GLU A 303 -11.08 -8.62 27.38
C GLU A 303 -9.98 -8.54 28.45
N ASP A 304 -9.79 -9.59 29.25
CA ASP A 304 -8.73 -9.63 30.28
C ASP A 304 -7.37 -9.83 29.59
N LEU A 305 -7.28 -10.78 28.67
CA LEU A 305 -6.10 -10.99 27.84
C LEU A 305 -5.74 -9.75 27.02
N MET A 306 -6.74 -9.12 26.40
CA MET A 306 -6.55 -7.89 25.63
C MET A 306 -6.01 -6.74 26.49
N THR A 307 -6.50 -6.64 27.73
CA THR A 307 -6.05 -5.65 28.71
C THR A 307 -4.62 -5.93 29.16
N GLU A 308 -4.30 -7.18 29.49
CA GLU A 308 -2.96 -7.61 29.87
C GLU A 308 -1.92 -7.28 28.80
N ILE A 309 -2.16 -7.69 27.55
CA ILE A 309 -1.23 -7.44 26.44
C ILE A 309 -1.06 -5.94 26.21
N ALA A 310 -2.15 -5.17 26.19
CA ALA A 310 -2.09 -3.73 25.93
C ALA A 310 -1.40 -2.95 27.05
N LEU A 311 -1.59 -3.33 28.33
CA LEU A 311 -0.87 -2.76 29.46
C LEU A 311 0.63 -3.10 29.43
N ALA A 312 0.97 -4.35 29.11
CA ALA A 312 2.36 -4.78 28.98
C ALA A 312 3.11 -4.08 27.83
N MET A 313 2.38 -3.60 26.83
CA MET A 313 2.93 -2.86 25.69
C MET A 313 2.95 -1.34 25.89
N THR A 314 2.29 -0.79 26.90
CA THR A 314 2.29 0.65 27.18
C THR A 314 3.35 0.96 28.24
N ASP A 315 4.48 1.47 27.77
CA ASP A 315 5.75 1.53 28.49
C ASP A 315 6.48 2.87 28.33
N TYR A 316 5.93 3.82 27.56
CA TYR A 316 6.58 5.10 27.25
C TYR A 316 5.68 6.33 27.47
N PRO A 317 6.20 7.46 27.98
CA PRO A 317 7.46 7.55 28.76
C PRO A 317 7.39 6.69 30.03
N SER A 318 8.53 6.44 30.68
CA SER A 318 8.62 5.52 31.83
C SER A 318 7.76 5.93 33.03
N GLU A 319 7.53 7.23 33.21
CA GLU A 319 6.75 7.78 34.33
C GLU A 319 5.24 7.67 34.06
N GLU A 320 4.76 8.21 32.94
CA GLU A 320 3.33 8.25 32.64
C GLU A 320 2.78 7.01 31.91
N ARG A 321 3.65 6.18 31.30
CA ARG A 321 3.33 4.94 30.56
C ARG A 321 2.13 5.07 29.61
N LEU A 322 2.09 6.17 28.87
CA LEU A 322 0.94 6.56 28.05
C LEU A 322 0.90 5.86 26.69
N TYR A 323 2.07 5.68 26.07
CA TYR A 323 2.26 5.20 24.71
C TYR A 323 3.01 3.86 24.69
N SER A 324 2.85 3.13 23.58
CA SER A 324 3.64 1.94 23.28
C SER A 324 4.91 2.30 22.52
N SER A 325 6.07 1.94 23.07
CA SER A 325 7.40 2.14 22.47
C SER A 325 7.55 1.47 21.10
N LYS A 326 6.78 0.40 20.84
CA LYS A 326 6.80 -0.38 19.58
C LYS A 326 5.49 -0.25 18.79
N GLY A 327 4.58 0.64 19.19
CA GLY A 327 3.24 0.73 18.63
C GLY A 327 2.55 -0.64 18.59
N CYS A 328 2.01 -1.04 17.43
CA CYS A 328 1.40 -2.35 17.24
C CYS A 328 2.32 -3.40 16.59
N LYS A 329 3.62 -3.10 16.41
CA LYS A 329 4.54 -3.96 15.63
C LYS A 329 4.71 -5.38 16.19
N THR A 330 4.65 -5.54 17.52
CA THR A 330 4.86 -6.82 18.20
C THR A 330 3.57 -7.39 18.80
N VAL A 331 2.41 -6.88 18.40
CA VAL A 331 1.12 -7.35 18.94
C VAL A 331 0.88 -8.80 18.53
N ALA A 332 1.02 -9.12 17.24
CA ALA A 332 0.83 -10.48 16.72
C ALA A 332 1.66 -11.52 17.50
N SER A 333 2.95 -11.27 17.69
CA SER A 333 3.82 -12.17 18.47
C SER A 333 3.40 -12.33 19.93
N ARG A 334 2.84 -11.29 20.55
CA ARG A 334 2.37 -11.36 21.95
C ARG A 334 1.06 -12.13 22.04
N VAL A 335 0.14 -11.91 21.11
CA VAL A 335 -1.11 -12.68 21.02
C VAL A 335 -0.79 -14.17 20.86
N THR A 336 0.11 -14.54 19.96
CA THR A 336 0.52 -15.94 19.77
C THR A 336 1.14 -16.58 21.02
N LEU A 337 1.80 -15.81 21.89
CA LEU A 337 2.42 -16.32 23.11
C LEU A 337 1.46 -16.42 24.30
N SER A 338 0.30 -15.78 24.22
CA SER A 338 -0.64 -15.64 25.34
C SER A 338 -1.96 -16.37 25.13
N VAL A 339 -2.18 -17.01 23.98
CA VAL A 339 -3.39 -17.77 23.63
C VAL A 339 -3.12 -19.27 23.65
#